data_AF-A0A1S8KI14-F1
#
_entry.id   AF-A0A1S8KI14-F1
#
_cell.length_a   1.000
_cell.length_b   1.000
_cell.length_c   1.000
_cell.angle_alpha   90.00
_cell.angle_beta   90.00
_cell.angle_gamma   90.00
#
_symmetry.space_group_name_H-M   'P 1'
#
loop_
_entity.id
_entity.type
_entity.pdbx_description
1 polymer ?
#
loop_
_entity_poly.entity_id
_entity_poly.type
_entity_poly.pdbx_seq_one_letter_code
_entity_poly.pdbx_strand_id
1 'polypeptide(L)'
;FIGNYNRFEWYELNQYTHEFSAKGNRCIYYLRPELIQFEPVPQGVKIPVLWKESFILGNIQRYVFQTLEGKEILVDRLNDREEKISDALYIQLKDILAIPVEIDTQHFAQQS
;
A
#
# COMPACT_ATOMS: atom_id res chain seq x y z
N PHE A 1 15.92 1.01 3.83
CA PHE A 1 15.07 1.62 4.88
C PHE A 1 13.60 1.42 4.48
N ILE A 2 12.91 0.47 5.13
CA ILE A 2 11.49 0.10 4.87
C ILE A 2 10.51 1.01 5.64
N GLY A 3 11.02 2.00 6.39
CA GLY A 3 10.28 2.68 7.46
C GLY A 3 9.08 3.56 7.09
N ASN A 4 8.76 3.78 5.81
CA ASN A 4 7.62 4.62 5.38
C ASN A 4 6.70 3.95 4.36
N TYR A 5 6.83 2.64 4.13
CA TYR A 5 5.99 1.94 3.16
C TYR A 5 4.62 1.69 3.76
N ASN A 6 3.58 1.79 2.93
CA ASN A 6 2.25 1.34 3.32
C ASN A 6 2.23 -0.18 3.33
N ARG A 7 2.20 -0.77 4.52
CA ARG A 7 2.18 -2.22 4.73
C ARG A 7 0.76 -2.75 4.66
N PHE A 8 0.53 -3.75 3.83
CA PHE A 8 -0.74 -4.45 3.69
C PHE A 8 -0.58 -5.95 3.92
N GLU A 9 -1.54 -6.53 4.63
CA GLU A 9 -1.82 -7.96 4.59
C GLU A 9 -2.51 -8.31 3.27
N TRP A 10 -2.43 -9.58 2.87
CA TRP A 10 -3.03 -10.07 1.64
C TRP A 10 -4.53 -9.79 1.54
N TYR A 11 -5.27 -9.96 2.66
CA TYR A 11 -6.72 -9.79 2.68
C TYR A 11 -7.13 -8.33 2.51
N GLU A 12 -6.28 -7.40 2.98
CA GLU A 12 -6.52 -5.96 2.85
C GLU A 12 -6.40 -5.50 1.39
N LEU A 13 -5.60 -6.16 0.55
CA LEU A 13 -5.51 -5.89 -0.89
C LEU A 13 -6.47 -6.74 -1.73
N ASN A 14 -6.85 -7.93 -1.23
CA ASN A 14 -7.70 -8.88 -1.95
C ASN A 14 -9.07 -8.31 -2.32
N GLN A 15 -9.57 -7.37 -1.53
CA GLN A 15 -10.81 -6.63 -1.83
C GLN A 15 -10.72 -5.74 -3.09
N TYR A 16 -9.50 -5.38 -3.52
CA TYR A 16 -9.28 -4.50 -4.67
C TYR A 16 -8.72 -5.24 -5.90
N THR A 17 -8.09 -6.40 -5.69
CA THR A 17 -7.54 -7.23 -6.77
C THR A 17 -7.36 -8.68 -6.31
N HIS A 18 -7.64 -9.63 -7.20
CA HIS A 18 -7.45 -11.06 -6.95
C HIS A 18 -6.04 -11.58 -7.28
N GLU A 19 -5.15 -10.71 -7.76
CA GLU A 19 -3.77 -11.09 -8.14
C GLU A 19 -2.99 -11.72 -6.95
N PHE A 20 -3.34 -11.33 -5.73
CA PHE A 20 -2.64 -11.70 -4.51
C PHE A 20 -3.29 -12.87 -3.75
N SER A 21 -4.53 -13.25 -4.08
CA SER A 21 -5.30 -14.25 -3.35
C SER A 21 -4.63 -15.63 -3.39
N ALA A 22 -4.04 -16.00 -4.53
CA ALA A 22 -3.35 -17.28 -4.69
C ALA A 22 -2.13 -17.43 -3.77
N LYS A 23 -1.54 -16.31 -3.33
CA LYS A 23 -0.41 -16.29 -2.40
C LYS A 23 -0.85 -16.29 -0.94
N GLY A 24 -2.13 -16.03 -0.65
CA GLY A 24 -2.71 -16.06 0.70
C GLY A 24 -1.86 -15.29 1.71
N ASN A 25 -1.73 -15.83 2.91
CA ASN A 25 -0.92 -15.28 4.01
C ASN A 25 0.59 -15.52 3.87
N ARG A 26 1.09 -15.95 2.70
CA ARG A 26 2.52 -16.24 2.50
C ARG A 26 3.36 -14.99 2.26
N CYS A 27 2.73 -13.84 2.01
CA CYS A 27 3.43 -12.59 1.73
C CYS A 27 2.81 -11.42 2.50
N ILE A 28 3.67 -10.47 2.85
CA ILE A 28 3.28 -9.11 3.25
C ILE A 28 3.53 -8.19 2.05
N TYR A 29 2.59 -7.29 1.80
CA TYR A 29 2.64 -6.38 0.67
C TYR A 29 3.03 -4.98 1.11
N TYR A 30 3.84 -4.30 0.31
CA TYR A 30 4.30 -2.95 0.60
C TYR A 30 4.11 -2.05 -0.62
N LEU A 31 3.44 -0.92 -0.40
CA LEU A 31 3.21 0.12 -1.40
C LEU A 31 4.07 1.34 -1.05
N ARG A 32 4.86 1.80 -2.01
CA ARG A 32 5.69 3.00 -1.88
C ARG A 32 4.82 4.26 -1.98
N PRO A 33 4.84 5.18 -0.98
CA PRO A 33 4.03 6.39 -1.00
C PRO A 33 4.16 7.22 -2.27
N GLU A 34 5.37 7.32 -2.83
CA GLU A 34 5.69 8.11 -4.01
C GLU A 34 5.19 7.49 -5.33
N LEU A 35 4.86 6.19 -5.34
CA LEU A 35 4.35 5.49 -6.53
C LEU A 35 2.83 5.44 -6.62
N ILE A 36 2.15 5.78 -5.53
CA ILE A 36 0.69 5.84 -5.49
C ILE A 36 0.24 7.09 -6.24
N GLN A 37 -0.69 6.93 -7.19
CA GLN A 37 -1.23 7.96 -8.06
C GLN A 37 -2.63 8.40 -7.60
N PHE A 38 -2.97 9.66 -7.87
CA PHE A 38 -4.34 10.19 -7.66
C PHE A 38 -5.25 9.97 -8.89
N GLU A 39 -4.65 9.62 -10.02
CA GLU A 39 -5.35 9.39 -11.28
C GLU A 39 -5.29 7.91 -11.68
N PRO A 40 -6.29 7.41 -12.44
CA PRO A 40 -6.28 6.04 -12.94
C PRO A 40 -5.01 5.70 -13.72
N VAL A 41 -4.42 4.55 -13.41
CA VAL A 41 -3.30 3.98 -14.19
C VAL A 41 -3.73 2.67 -14.87
N PRO A 42 -3.21 2.38 -16.08
CA PRO A 42 -3.48 1.11 -16.75
C PRO A 42 -3.07 -0.07 -15.88
N GLN A 43 -3.96 -1.06 -15.75
CA GLN A 43 -3.74 -2.26 -14.93
C GLN A 43 -3.37 -1.94 -13.47
N GLY A 44 -3.85 -0.80 -12.97
CA GLY A 44 -3.68 -0.38 -11.59
C GLY A 44 -4.70 -1.00 -10.66
N VAL A 45 -4.29 -1.23 -9.41
CA VAL A 45 -5.20 -1.47 -8.30
C VAL A 45 -5.83 -0.14 -7.92
N LYS A 46 -7.17 -0.06 -7.95
CA LYS A 46 -7.94 1.07 -7.46
C LYS A 46 -8.30 0.84 -5.99
N ILE A 47 -7.94 1.77 -5.12
CA ILE A 47 -8.24 1.74 -3.68
C ILE A 47 -9.12 2.96 -3.35
N PRO A 48 -10.43 2.79 -3.09
CA PRO A 48 -11.28 3.87 -2.61
C PRO A 48 -10.82 4.37 -1.24
N VAL A 49 -10.77 5.69 -1.07
CA VAL A 49 -10.27 6.33 0.15
C VAL A 49 -11.00 7.62 0.49
N LEU A 50 -10.86 8.04 1.74
CA LEU A 50 -11.21 9.35 2.25
C LEU A 50 -9.93 10.12 2.56
N TRP A 51 -9.83 11.37 2.11
CA TRP A 51 -8.73 12.24 2.51
C TRP A 51 -8.90 12.68 3.96
N LYS A 52 -7.83 12.60 4.76
CA LYS A 52 -7.83 13.02 6.17
C LYS A 52 -7.12 14.35 6.36
N GLU A 53 -5.84 14.38 6.02
CA GLU A 53 -4.97 15.53 6.28
C GLU A 53 -3.72 15.48 5.40
N SER A 54 -2.87 16.50 5.53
CA SER A 54 -1.56 16.52 4.90
C SER A 54 -0.58 17.39 5.70
N PHE A 55 0.72 17.08 5.59
CA PHE A 55 1.78 17.82 6.28
C PHE A 55 3.07 17.82 5.47
N ILE A 56 3.94 18.80 5.76
CA ILE A 56 5.21 19.01 5.07
C ILE A 56 6.34 18.32 5.84
N LEU A 57 7.16 17.54 5.13
CA LEU A 57 8.39 16.90 5.60
C LEU A 57 9.57 17.33 4.70
N GLY A 58 10.16 18.48 4.99
CA GLY A 58 11.22 19.05 4.14
C GLY A 58 10.67 19.46 2.77
N ASN A 59 11.16 18.84 1.68
CA ASN A 59 10.68 19.07 0.32
C ASN A 59 9.53 18.14 -0.10
N ILE A 60 9.00 17.34 0.84
CA ILE A 60 7.91 16.39 0.59
C ILE A 60 6.62 16.92 1.22
N GLN A 61 5.53 16.92 0.45
CA GLN A 61 4.16 17.00 0.96
C GLN A 61 3.65 15.56 1.13
N ARG A 62 3.32 15.18 2.37
CA ARG A 62 2.75 13.88 2.69
C ARG A 62 1.25 14.03 2.91
N TYR A 63 0.48 13.23 2.20
CA TYR A 63 -0.97 13.14 2.32
C TYR A 63 -1.34 11.87 3.09
N VAL A 64 -2.32 11.98 3.99
CA VAL A 64 -2.88 10.85 4.72
C VAL A 64 -4.29 10.59 4.23
N PHE A 65 -4.51 9.37 3.77
CA PHE A 65 -5.80 8.86 3.33
C PHE A 65 -6.23 7.72 4.23
N GLN A 66 -7.54 7.46 4.29
CA GLN A 66 -8.12 6.33 4.99
C GLN A 66 -8.95 5.49 4.03
N THR A 67 -8.69 4.19 3.97
CA THR A 67 -9.54 3.23 3.27
C THR A 67 -10.91 3.12 3.95
N LEU A 68 -11.90 2.57 3.26
CA LEU A 68 -13.24 2.35 3.84
C LEU A 68 -13.22 1.44 5.07
N GLU A 69 -12.23 0.54 5.17
CA GLU A 69 -11.99 -0.35 6.32
C GLU A 69 -11.17 0.31 7.43
N GLY A 70 -10.89 1.60 7.34
CA GLY A 70 -10.24 2.39 8.38
C GLY A 70 -8.70 2.40 8.37
N LYS A 71 -8.07 1.62 7.48
CA LYS A 71 -6.60 1.60 7.32
C LYS A 71 -6.08 2.90 6.71
N GLU A 72 -5.00 3.45 7.25
CA GLU A 72 -4.34 4.62 6.69
C GLU A 72 -3.37 4.30 5.54
N ILE A 73 -3.32 5.19 4.56
CA ILE A 73 -2.40 5.16 3.42
C ILE A 73 -1.73 6.51 3.29
N LEU A 74 -0.40 6.50 3.29
CA LEU A 74 0.47 7.64 3.06
C LEU A 74 0.80 7.75 1.57
N VAL A 75 0.70 8.97 1.03
CA VAL A 75 1.09 9.29 -0.34
C VAL A 75 2.04 10.49 -0.31
N ASP A 76 3.20 10.35 -0.93
CA ASP A 76 4.24 11.38 -0.92
C ASP A 76 4.31 12.07 -2.29
N ARG A 77 4.46 13.41 -2.25
CA ARG A 77 4.67 14.27 -3.41
C ARG A 77 5.77 15.27 -3.13
N LEU A 78 6.43 15.75 -4.18
CA LEU A 78 7.28 16.93 -4.05
C LEU A 78 6.39 18.14 -3.73
N ASN A 79 6.85 18.99 -2.82
CA ASN A 79 6.16 20.24 -2.46
C ASN A 79 6.52 21.36 -3.45
N ASP A 80 6.39 21.08 -4.74
CA ASP A 80 6.69 22.01 -5.84
C ASP A 80 5.45 22.40 -6.65
N ARG A 81 4.32 21.71 -6.42
CA ARG A 81 3.04 21.97 -7.08
C ARG A 81 1.87 21.54 -6.21
N GLU A 82 0.71 22.13 -6.51
CA GLU A 82 -0.56 21.68 -5.95
C GLU A 82 -1.03 20.40 -6.65
N GLU A 83 -1.50 19.43 -5.87
CA GLU A 83 -1.95 18.13 -6.38
C GLU A 83 -3.47 18.06 -6.32
N LYS A 84 -4.09 17.54 -7.38
CA LYS A 84 -5.52 17.31 -7.41
C LYS A 84 -5.84 16.01 -6.68
N ILE A 85 -6.23 16.12 -5.42
CA ILE A 85 -6.64 14.99 -4.59
C ILE A 85 -7.89 14.31 -5.18
N SER A 86 -7.93 12.99 -5.08
CA SER A 86 -8.99 12.11 -5.60
C SER A 86 -9.64 11.30 -4.48
N ASP A 87 -10.84 10.76 -4.73
CA ASP A 87 -11.55 9.82 -3.85
C ASP A 87 -11.03 8.38 -3.96
N ALA A 88 -10.05 8.15 -4.82
CA ALA A 88 -9.38 6.88 -4.99
C ALA A 88 -7.87 7.06 -5.22
N LEU A 89 -7.12 6.08 -4.73
CA LEU A 89 -5.69 5.92 -4.99
C LEU A 89 -5.48 4.79 -5.99
N TYR A 90 -4.43 4.94 -6.81
CA TYR A 90 -4.09 3.97 -7.84
C TYR A 90 -2.63 3.57 -7.73
N ILE A 91 -2.34 2.29 -7.91
CA ILE A 91 -0.95 1.79 -7.96
C ILE A 91 -0.84 0.68 -8.99
N GLN A 92 0.23 0.67 -9.80
CA GLN A 92 0.45 -0.43 -10.74
C GLN A 92 0.77 -1.71 -9.97
N LEU A 93 0.23 -2.85 -10.41
CA LEU A 93 0.48 -4.14 -9.76
C LEU A 93 1.98 -4.46 -9.63
N LYS A 94 2.78 -4.12 -10.65
CA LYS A 94 4.24 -4.34 -10.67
C LYS A 94 5.00 -3.54 -9.60
N ASP A 95 4.41 -2.45 -9.10
CA ASP A 95 5.04 -1.56 -8.13
C ASP A 95 4.73 -1.98 -6.68
N ILE A 96 3.83 -2.95 -6.50
CA ILE A 96 3.51 -3.56 -5.22
C ILE A 96 4.58 -4.60 -4.90
N LEU A 97 5.33 -4.37 -3.83
CA LEU A 97 6.32 -5.33 -3.37
C LEU A 97 5.63 -6.43 -2.57
N ALA A 98 5.90 -7.69 -2.90
CA ALA A 98 5.46 -8.85 -2.15
C ALA A 98 6.67 -9.48 -1.46
N ILE A 99 6.71 -9.42 -0.13
CA ILE A 99 7.79 -9.99 0.68
C ILE A 99 7.29 -11.29 1.30
N PRO A 100 7.90 -12.45 1.00
CA PRO A 100 7.53 -13.71 1.64
C PRO A 100 7.68 -13.62 3.16
N VAL A 101 6.72 -14.18 3.88
CA VAL A 101 6.83 -14.42 5.31
C VAL A 101 7.65 -15.70 5.46
N GLU A 102 8.85 -15.62 6.02
CA GLU A 102 9.61 -16.82 6.40
C GLU A 102 8.79 -17.56 7.47
N ILE A 103 8.17 -18.68 7.08
CA ILE A 103 7.57 -19.60 8.04
C ILE A 103 8.73 -20.42 8.57
N ASP A 104 9.10 -20.19 9.83
CA ASP A 104 10.16 -20.93 10.50
C ASP A 104 9.72 -22.39 10.71
N THR A 105 9.92 -23.22 9.68
CA THR A 105 9.54 -24.63 9.68
C THR A 105 10.38 -25.49 10.63
N GLN A 106 11.41 -24.92 11.28
CA GLN A 106 12.28 -25.66 12.21
C GLN A 106 11.66 -25.86 13.60
N HIS A 107 10.64 -25.09 13.99
CA HIS A 107 10.00 -25.24 15.31
C HIS A 107 8.83 -26.23 15.34
N PHE A 108 8.25 -26.62 14.20
CA PHE A 108 7.13 -27.57 14.16
C PHE A 108 7.55 -29.05 14.17
N ALA A 109 8.82 -29.36 13.90
CA ALA A 109 9.31 -30.75 13.85
C ALA A 109 9.79 -31.30 15.20
N GLN A 110 9.74 -30.53 16.29
CA GLN A 110 10.16 -30.97 17.64
C GLN A 110 9.01 -31.31 18.59
N GLN A 111 7.75 -31.34 18.11
CA GLN A 111 6.59 -31.73 18.92
C GLN A 111 5.79 -32.90 18.31
N SER A 112 6.43 -33.77 17.52
CA SER A 112 5.85 -35.03 17.02
C SER A 112 6.48 -36.23 17.71
#